data_AF-A0A347VRD0-F1
#
_entry.id   AF-A0A347VRD0-F1
#
_cell.length_a   1.000
_cell.length_b   1.000
_cell.length_c   1.000
_cell.angle_alpha   90.00
_cell.angle_beta   90.00
_cell.angle_gamma   90.00
#
_symmetry.space_group_name_H-M   'P 1'
#
loop_
_entity.id
_entity.type
_entity.pdbx_description
1 polymer ?
#
loop_
_entity_poly.entity_id
_entity_poly.type
_entity_poly.pdbx_seq_one_letter_code
_entity_poly.pdbx_strand_id
1 'polypeptide(L)'
;MKGAIFKYREIDIWNRIEEEAKNDTSKYNFKSQEDMRLHELNTIMQTLKSYRPSPNGNGMKWSKEEKAKFVKLSYKEQRKMIVRKSELKSSLFPYVNVDYKDYVYSDRISDTAKKAYDKATKILESKSKIDFNNLDSKIQQEILQNLRIAYNERYLKAGVELAKLLFKKSHLKGGDENKKDMYECNKIVKDLLSEKIGDISYLYYQLYKWCIDEDRLYNDLDIYDLGLVREVALECYNHALESIVWEAIDEEGQRRGIKGTIFAAELYLAAAIKYQSPLAFYMAGSNYGAQGVWTTAYALIPYHACIRCSIALGKTSGIEKLAKDYTQGLFMQHASRPRAVAMWDYAQKSASKRGLINGLDPYFDDKFPPDLMIDLSAQVQGCIYGGSIKMMGLVLAREQGLIKDPRDKDSTMESIKHYYLTMWQIVVTRTRTYTYRGINPYDILSDRIYSKLVYGLPSARPYIFPTEVLDLKIDFNKGF
;
A
#
# COMPACT_ATOMS: atom_id res chain seq x y z
N MET A 1 13.10 10.57 -14.45
CA MET A 1 12.13 9.94 -15.37
C MET A 1 10.76 10.48 -15.06
N LYS A 2 9.98 10.84 -16.09
CA LYS A 2 8.55 11.15 -15.95
C LYS A 2 7.84 10.00 -15.22
N GLY A 3 6.69 10.24 -14.57
CA GLY A 3 5.89 9.17 -13.95
C GLY A 3 5.33 8.18 -14.98
N ALA A 4 4.29 7.42 -14.63
CA ALA A 4 3.63 6.54 -15.59
C ALA A 4 3.18 7.27 -16.86
N ILE A 5 3.58 6.77 -18.04
CA ILE A 5 3.38 7.46 -19.34
C ILE A 5 2.02 7.18 -19.97
N PHE A 6 1.42 6.02 -19.71
CA PHE A 6 0.09 5.68 -20.21
C PHE A 6 -0.99 6.38 -19.39
N LYS A 7 -2.10 6.75 -20.02
CA LYS A 7 -3.21 7.41 -19.34
C LYS A 7 -3.90 6.43 -18.41
N TYR A 8 -4.54 6.96 -17.36
CA TYR A 8 -5.30 6.16 -16.38
C TYR A 8 -6.32 5.21 -17.05
N ARG A 9 -7.04 5.70 -18.06
CA ARG A 9 -8.03 4.93 -18.84
C ARG A 9 -7.45 3.91 -19.83
N GLU A 10 -6.12 3.79 -19.90
CA GLU A 10 -5.47 2.76 -20.70
C GLU A 10 -5.02 1.58 -19.84
N ILE A 11 -5.03 1.74 -18.51
CA ILE A 11 -4.57 0.71 -17.58
C ILE A 11 -5.75 -0.21 -17.24
N ASP A 12 -5.57 -1.51 -17.45
CA ASP A 12 -6.65 -2.50 -17.36
C ASP A 12 -7.27 -2.56 -15.96
N ILE A 13 -6.44 -2.45 -14.91
CA ILE A 13 -6.94 -2.51 -13.53
C ILE A 13 -7.87 -1.34 -13.20
N TRP A 14 -7.63 -0.18 -13.80
CA TRP A 14 -8.45 1.01 -13.59
C TRP A 14 -9.71 1.00 -14.44
N ASN A 15 -9.60 0.57 -15.70
CA ASN A 15 -10.75 0.39 -16.57
C ASN A 15 -11.77 -0.58 -15.97
N ARG A 16 -11.31 -1.71 -15.42
CA ARG A 16 -12.19 -2.69 -14.77
C ARG A 16 -13.01 -2.08 -13.62
N ILE A 17 -12.39 -1.26 -12.77
CA ILE A 17 -13.10 -0.62 -11.65
C ILE A 17 -14.02 0.50 -12.15
N GLU A 18 -13.62 1.24 -13.19
CA GLU A 18 -14.47 2.28 -13.79
C GLU A 18 -15.73 1.68 -14.45
N GLU A 19 -15.61 0.55 -15.13
CA GLU A 19 -16.74 -0.19 -15.70
C GLU A 19 -17.69 -0.72 -14.63
N GLU A 20 -17.14 -1.29 -13.55
CA GLU A 20 -17.94 -1.76 -12.42
C GLU A 20 -18.73 -0.63 -11.76
N ALA A 21 -18.09 0.53 -11.52
CA ALA A 21 -18.75 1.70 -10.97
C ALA A 21 -19.91 2.21 -11.86
N LYS A 22 -19.73 2.18 -13.19
CA LYS A 22 -20.78 2.53 -14.16
C LYS A 22 -21.94 1.53 -14.13
N ASN A 23 -21.63 0.24 -14.05
CA ASN A 23 -22.64 -0.82 -13.98
C ASN A 23 -23.46 -0.70 -12.68
N ASP A 24 -22.81 -0.47 -11.54
CA ASP A 24 -23.49 -0.30 -10.26
C ASP A 24 -24.34 0.98 -10.25
N THR A 25 -23.84 2.09 -10.77
CA THR A 25 -24.64 3.33 -10.93
C THR A 25 -25.93 3.06 -11.70
N SER A 26 -25.83 2.31 -12.80
CA SER A 26 -26.97 1.97 -13.65
C SER A 26 -27.96 1.04 -12.93
N LYS A 27 -27.44 0.10 -12.14
CA LYS A 27 -28.23 -0.86 -11.34
C LYS A 27 -29.05 -0.19 -10.26
N TYR A 28 -28.49 0.77 -9.53
CA TYR A 28 -29.21 1.48 -8.47
C TYR A 28 -30.22 2.50 -9.03
N ASN A 29 -30.08 2.91 -10.29
CA ASN A 29 -31.02 3.78 -11.01
C ASN A 29 -31.38 5.05 -10.20
N PHE A 30 -30.36 5.76 -9.72
CA PHE A 30 -30.54 6.99 -8.95
C PHE A 30 -31.31 8.04 -9.77
N LYS A 31 -32.43 8.54 -9.23
CA LYS A 31 -33.29 9.52 -9.92
C LYS A 31 -32.99 10.95 -9.49
N SER A 32 -32.27 11.14 -8.39
CA SER A 32 -31.93 12.45 -7.85
C SER A 32 -30.60 12.45 -7.10
N GLN A 33 -30.06 13.66 -6.83
CA GLN A 33 -28.93 13.86 -5.92
C GLN A 33 -29.22 13.35 -4.50
N GLU A 34 -30.49 13.46 -4.09
CA GLU A 34 -30.93 13.04 -2.77
C GLU A 34 -30.90 11.51 -2.63
N ASP A 35 -31.30 10.76 -3.66
CA ASP A 35 -31.22 9.29 -3.65
C ASP A 35 -29.78 8.81 -3.45
N MET A 36 -28.83 9.49 -4.11
CA MET A 36 -27.40 9.21 -4.01
C MET A 36 -26.85 9.53 -2.63
N ARG A 37 -27.23 10.68 -2.08
CA ARG A 37 -26.86 11.08 -0.72
C ARG A 37 -27.36 10.07 0.31
N LEU A 38 -28.62 9.64 0.18
CA LEU A 38 -29.21 8.63 1.05
C LEU A 38 -28.51 7.27 0.91
N HIS A 39 -28.09 6.90 -0.29
CA HIS A 39 -27.29 5.69 -0.50
C HIS A 39 -25.97 5.72 0.27
N GLU A 40 -25.18 6.80 0.15
CA GLU A 40 -23.92 6.96 0.90
C GLU A 40 -24.13 6.90 2.42
N LEU A 41 -25.13 7.64 2.94
CA LEU A 41 -25.47 7.65 4.37
C LEU A 41 -25.90 6.27 4.87
N ASN A 42 -26.65 5.52 4.06
CA ASN A 42 -27.03 4.15 4.37
C ASN A 42 -25.81 3.22 4.38
N THR A 43 -24.84 3.38 3.47
CA THR A 43 -23.59 2.61 3.47
C THR A 43 -22.77 2.86 4.73
N ILE A 44 -22.65 4.12 5.17
CA ILE A 44 -21.98 4.48 6.43
C ILE A 44 -22.70 3.82 7.62
N MET A 45 -24.04 3.90 7.65
CA MET A 45 -24.86 3.30 8.70
C MET A 45 -24.72 1.78 8.74
N GLN A 46 -24.78 1.12 7.59
CA GLN A 46 -24.59 -0.31 7.46
C GLN A 46 -23.20 -0.74 7.94
N THR A 47 -22.16 0.02 7.60
CA THR A 47 -20.79 -0.24 8.06
C THR A 47 -20.72 -0.21 9.58
N LEU A 48 -21.21 0.87 10.22
CA LEU A 48 -21.26 0.99 11.68
C LEU A 48 -22.03 -0.15 12.35
N LYS A 49 -23.20 -0.50 11.80
CA LYS A 49 -24.04 -1.60 12.30
C LYS A 49 -23.45 -2.97 12.04
N SER A 50 -22.51 -3.11 11.12
CA SER A 50 -21.86 -4.37 10.79
C SER A 50 -20.81 -4.76 11.81
N TYR A 51 -20.18 -3.80 12.51
CA TYR A 51 -19.03 -4.10 13.36
C TYR A 51 -19.37 -5.04 14.52
N ARG A 52 -18.48 -6.00 14.76
CA ARG A 52 -18.62 -7.03 15.81
C ARG A 52 -17.33 -7.20 16.58
N PRO A 53 -17.40 -7.58 17.87
CA PRO A 53 -16.20 -7.87 18.64
C PRO A 53 -15.49 -9.06 18.03
N SER A 54 -14.17 -8.97 17.89
CA SER A 54 -13.36 -10.10 17.43
C SER A 54 -13.27 -11.16 18.52
N PRO A 55 -13.45 -12.46 18.22
CA PRO A 55 -13.25 -13.54 19.19
C PRO A 55 -11.79 -13.63 19.67
N ASN A 56 -10.84 -13.11 18.89
CA ASN A 56 -9.41 -13.14 19.20
C ASN A 56 -8.94 -11.89 19.96
N GLY A 57 -9.86 -10.98 20.32
CA GLY A 57 -9.56 -9.74 21.01
C GLY A 57 -8.80 -8.71 20.15
N ASN A 58 -8.14 -7.79 20.84
CA ASN A 58 -7.47 -6.62 20.24
C ASN A 58 -5.94 -6.72 20.33
N GLY A 59 -5.25 -6.42 19.23
CA GLY A 59 -3.81 -6.63 19.02
C GLY A 59 -3.46 -7.96 18.34
N MET A 60 -2.32 -8.01 17.64
CA MET A 60 -1.74 -9.28 17.19
C MET A 60 -1.31 -10.13 18.39
N LYS A 61 -2.09 -11.16 18.73
CA LYS A 61 -1.80 -12.06 19.85
C LYS A 61 -0.82 -13.18 19.47
N TRP A 62 0.09 -13.45 20.39
CA TRP A 62 1.12 -14.48 20.27
C TRP A 62 1.10 -15.40 21.49
N SER A 63 0.84 -16.69 21.28
CA SER A 63 0.94 -17.70 22.35
C SER A 63 2.41 -17.94 22.74
N LYS A 64 2.65 -18.60 23.88
CA LYS A 64 4.01 -18.98 24.30
C LYS A 64 4.70 -19.87 23.26
N GLU A 65 3.96 -20.80 22.69
CA GLU A 65 4.41 -21.73 21.65
C GLU A 65 4.76 -20.98 20.36
N GLU A 66 3.94 -20.00 19.97
CA GLU A 66 4.21 -19.18 18.79
C GLU A 66 5.45 -18.31 18.98
N LYS A 67 5.64 -17.72 20.16
CA LYS A 67 6.85 -16.96 20.49
C LYS A 67 8.10 -17.84 20.42
N ALA A 68 8.02 -19.04 20.98
CA ALA A 68 9.12 -20.02 20.95
C ALA A 68 9.42 -20.50 19.52
N LYS A 69 8.40 -20.71 18.69
CA LYS A 69 8.54 -21.06 17.27
C LYS A 69 9.17 -19.92 16.47
N PHE A 70 8.70 -18.69 16.67
CA PHE A 70 9.14 -17.51 15.92
C PHE A 70 10.66 -17.28 16.00
N VAL A 71 11.24 -17.42 17.20
CA VAL A 71 12.68 -17.23 17.43
C VAL A 71 13.53 -18.25 16.65
N LYS A 72 12.98 -19.44 16.36
CA LYS A 72 13.66 -20.52 15.62
C LYS A 72 13.53 -20.40 14.09
N LEU A 73 12.67 -19.53 13.59
CA LEU A 73 12.45 -19.36 12.15
C LEU A 73 13.60 -18.57 11.51
N SER A 74 13.84 -18.83 10.22
CA SER A 74 14.69 -17.96 9.41
C SER A 74 14.11 -16.54 9.32
N TYR A 75 14.94 -15.54 9.08
CA TYR A 75 14.47 -14.15 8.95
C TYR A 75 13.34 -13.97 7.92
N LYS A 76 13.41 -14.69 6.80
CA LYS A 76 12.37 -14.70 5.77
C LYS A 76 11.05 -15.24 6.32
N GLU A 77 11.08 -16.37 7.01
CA GLU A 77 9.87 -16.99 7.57
C GLU A 77 9.33 -16.22 8.79
N GLN A 78 10.19 -15.53 9.56
CA GLN A 78 9.76 -14.59 10.59
C GLN A 78 8.92 -13.46 9.99
N ARG A 79 9.38 -12.82 8.91
CA ARG A 79 8.63 -11.76 8.22
C ARG A 79 7.29 -12.27 7.69
N LYS A 80 7.27 -13.46 7.07
CA LYS A 80 6.01 -14.08 6.64
C LYS A 80 5.05 -14.32 7.79
N MET A 81 5.54 -14.82 8.93
CA MET A 81 4.69 -15.07 10.10
C MET A 81 4.05 -13.78 10.63
N ILE A 82 4.79 -12.67 10.67
CA ILE A 82 4.24 -11.35 11.04
C ILE A 82 3.13 -10.93 10.07
N VAL A 83 3.38 -11.02 8.76
CA VAL A 83 2.39 -10.60 7.75
C VAL A 83 1.15 -11.51 7.75
N ARG A 84 1.30 -12.82 7.98
CA ARG A 84 0.14 -13.73 8.16
C ARG A 84 -0.68 -13.33 9.38
N LYS A 85 -0.02 -12.99 10.50
CA LYS A 85 -0.65 -12.59 11.75
C LYS A 85 -1.34 -11.23 11.70
N SER A 86 -0.96 -10.34 10.79
CA SER A 86 -1.63 -9.06 10.60
C SER A 86 -2.96 -9.17 9.87
N GLU A 87 -3.23 -10.31 9.22
CA GLU A 87 -4.43 -10.62 8.43
C GLU A 87 -4.73 -9.62 7.29
N LEU A 88 -3.77 -8.74 6.98
CA LEU A 88 -3.88 -7.76 5.91
C LEU A 88 -3.97 -8.43 4.53
N LYS A 89 -4.93 -7.99 3.73
CA LYS A 89 -5.16 -8.46 2.35
C LYS A 89 -5.50 -7.28 1.46
N SER A 90 -4.97 -7.28 0.24
CA SER A 90 -5.38 -6.30 -0.76
C SER A 90 -6.78 -6.64 -1.28
N SER A 91 -7.63 -5.63 -1.37
CA SER A 91 -8.92 -5.68 -2.07
C SER A 91 -8.77 -5.48 -3.57
N LEU A 92 -7.71 -4.79 -4.00
CA LEU A 92 -7.39 -4.60 -5.42
C LEU A 92 -6.76 -5.86 -6.04
N PHE A 93 -5.90 -6.55 -5.31
CA PHE A 93 -5.22 -7.78 -5.74
C PHE A 93 -5.49 -8.95 -4.78
N PRO A 94 -6.71 -9.51 -4.79
CA PRO A 94 -7.14 -10.51 -3.81
C PRO A 94 -6.37 -11.84 -3.88
N TYR A 95 -5.69 -12.12 -4.99
CA TYR A 95 -4.86 -13.32 -5.16
C TYR A 95 -3.47 -13.20 -4.51
N VAL A 96 -3.03 -11.99 -4.15
CA VAL A 96 -1.73 -11.76 -3.52
C VAL A 96 -1.80 -12.13 -2.04
N ASN A 97 -0.96 -13.08 -1.64
CA ASN A 97 -0.84 -13.52 -0.26
C ASN A 97 0.64 -13.68 0.13
N VAL A 98 0.90 -14.07 1.38
CA VAL A 98 2.25 -14.13 1.95
C VAL A 98 3.13 -15.22 1.33
N ASP A 99 2.52 -16.16 0.62
CA ASP A 99 3.14 -17.23 -0.15
C ASP A 99 3.01 -17.00 -1.67
N TYR A 100 2.69 -15.77 -2.08
CA TYR A 100 2.69 -15.39 -3.49
C TYR A 100 4.03 -15.78 -4.12
N LYS A 101 3.93 -16.54 -5.22
CA LYS A 101 5.10 -16.99 -5.97
C LYS A 101 5.23 -16.12 -7.22
N ASP A 102 6.41 -15.55 -7.38
CA ASP A 102 6.82 -14.98 -8.65
C ASP A 102 6.95 -16.08 -9.72
N TYR A 103 7.31 -15.66 -10.93
CA TYR A 103 7.73 -16.57 -11.99
C TYR A 103 8.77 -17.57 -11.46
N VAL A 104 8.51 -18.86 -11.71
CA VAL A 104 9.38 -19.95 -11.28
C VAL A 104 10.33 -20.29 -12.42
N TYR A 105 11.59 -19.91 -12.24
CA TYR A 105 12.66 -20.29 -13.17
C TYR A 105 12.92 -21.79 -13.12
N SER A 106 13.30 -22.37 -14.26
CA SER A 106 13.75 -23.76 -14.33
C SER A 106 14.93 -24.01 -13.40
N ASP A 107 14.85 -25.07 -12.59
CA ASP A 107 15.96 -25.56 -11.76
C ASP A 107 17.05 -26.27 -12.59
N ARG A 108 16.76 -26.62 -13.85
CA ARG A 108 17.74 -27.20 -14.77
C ARG A 108 18.71 -26.10 -15.22
N ILE A 109 19.91 -26.14 -14.67
CA ILE A 109 21.01 -25.21 -14.95
C ILE A 109 22.29 -26.01 -15.21
N SER A 110 23.07 -25.63 -16.23
CA SER A 110 24.38 -26.25 -16.47
C SER A 110 25.39 -25.85 -15.39
N ASP A 111 26.39 -26.68 -15.13
CA ASP A 111 27.44 -26.37 -14.14
C ASP A 111 28.18 -25.06 -14.49
N THR A 112 28.38 -24.80 -15.78
CA THR A 112 28.97 -23.56 -16.30
C THR A 112 28.09 -22.36 -15.95
N ALA A 113 26.79 -22.43 -16.26
CA ALA A 113 25.84 -21.37 -15.95
C ALA A 113 25.76 -21.10 -14.45
N LYS A 114 25.71 -22.15 -13.63
CA LYS A 114 25.65 -22.04 -12.18
C LYS A 114 26.90 -21.35 -11.62
N LYS A 115 28.10 -21.80 -12.01
CA LYS A 115 29.36 -21.20 -11.55
C LYS A 115 29.46 -19.72 -11.94
N ALA A 116 29.09 -19.38 -13.18
CA ALA A 116 29.13 -18.01 -13.65
C ALA A 116 28.10 -17.12 -12.92
N TYR A 117 26.86 -17.58 -12.80
CA TYR A 117 25.81 -16.84 -12.08
C TYR A 117 26.13 -16.65 -10.60
N ASP A 118 26.63 -17.69 -9.92
CA ASP A 118 27.04 -17.62 -8.51
C ASP A 118 28.20 -16.63 -8.33
N LYS A 119 29.14 -16.58 -9.28
CA LYS A 119 30.25 -15.61 -9.26
C LYS A 119 29.72 -14.18 -9.39
N ALA A 120 28.86 -13.91 -10.38
CA ALA A 120 28.25 -12.59 -10.56
C ALA A 120 27.46 -12.15 -9.30
N THR A 121 26.64 -13.06 -8.78
CA THR A 121 25.77 -12.80 -7.62
C THR A 121 26.59 -12.52 -6.36
N LYS A 122 27.65 -13.30 -6.10
CA LYS A 122 28.55 -13.04 -4.96
C LYS A 122 29.21 -11.67 -5.03
N ILE A 123 29.63 -11.24 -6.22
CA ILE A 123 30.21 -9.90 -6.40
C ILE A 123 29.15 -8.84 -6.09
N LEU A 124 27.96 -8.95 -6.69
CA LEU A 124 26.84 -8.03 -6.45
C LEU A 124 26.47 -7.94 -4.97
N GLU A 125 26.35 -9.08 -4.28
CA GLU A 125 26.05 -9.14 -2.84
C GLU A 125 27.14 -8.47 -2.00
N SER A 126 28.41 -8.74 -2.29
CA SER A 126 29.56 -8.14 -1.60
C SER A 126 29.62 -6.61 -1.76
N LYS A 127 29.00 -6.07 -2.81
CA LYS A 127 28.95 -4.65 -3.16
C LYS A 127 27.56 -4.04 -3.03
N SER A 128 26.62 -4.71 -2.38
CA SER A 128 25.20 -4.32 -2.29
C SER A 128 24.92 -2.91 -1.74
N LYS A 129 25.89 -2.29 -1.05
CA LYS A 129 25.79 -0.91 -0.54
C LYS A 129 26.20 0.18 -1.55
N ILE A 130 26.80 -0.20 -2.68
CA ILE A 130 27.27 0.69 -3.72
C ILE A 130 26.37 0.52 -4.93
N ASP A 131 25.88 1.61 -5.51
CA ASP A 131 25.12 1.54 -6.75
C ASP A 131 25.97 0.93 -7.86
N PHE A 132 25.40 0.02 -8.65
CA PHE A 132 26.10 -0.64 -9.76
C PHE A 132 26.83 0.35 -10.67
N ASN A 133 26.21 1.51 -10.97
CA ASN A 133 26.79 2.53 -11.84
C ASN A 133 28.05 3.19 -11.27
N ASN A 134 28.24 3.10 -9.96
CA ASN A 134 29.38 3.67 -9.23
C ASN A 134 30.48 2.63 -8.94
N LEU A 135 30.30 1.38 -9.38
CA LEU A 135 31.35 0.37 -9.31
C LEU A 135 32.47 0.66 -10.32
N ASP A 136 33.67 0.16 -10.01
CA ASP A 136 34.78 0.16 -10.96
C ASP A 136 34.39 -0.55 -12.27
N SER A 137 34.82 0.00 -13.41
CA SER A 137 34.42 -0.50 -14.74
C SER A 137 34.84 -1.95 -14.99
N LYS A 138 35.97 -2.41 -14.43
CA LYS A 138 36.40 -3.81 -14.54
C LYS A 138 35.47 -4.72 -13.76
N ILE A 139 35.02 -4.29 -12.57
CA ILE A 139 34.05 -5.04 -11.76
C ILE A 139 32.69 -5.11 -12.47
N GLN A 140 32.22 -4.00 -13.05
CA GLN A 140 30.99 -3.98 -13.84
C GLN A 140 31.06 -4.98 -14.99
N GLN A 141 32.15 -4.95 -15.77
CA GLN A 141 32.34 -5.86 -16.90
C GLN A 141 32.48 -7.32 -16.46
N GLU A 142 33.14 -7.59 -15.34
CA GLU A 142 33.21 -8.94 -14.78
C GLU A 142 31.81 -9.49 -14.42
N ILE A 143 30.97 -8.68 -13.76
CA ILE A 143 29.59 -9.06 -13.43
C ILE A 143 28.81 -9.35 -14.73
N LEU A 144 28.80 -8.40 -15.68
CA LEU A 144 28.05 -8.52 -16.93
C LEU A 144 28.51 -9.72 -17.75
N GLN A 145 29.83 -9.97 -17.84
CA GLN A 145 30.37 -11.11 -18.59
C GLN A 145 29.95 -12.46 -17.97
N ASN A 146 29.97 -12.58 -16.65
CA ASN A 146 29.51 -13.81 -15.99
C ASN A 146 28.00 -14.04 -16.17
N LEU A 147 27.19 -12.97 -16.12
CA LEU A 147 25.76 -13.07 -16.42
C LEU A 147 25.50 -13.44 -17.89
N ARG A 148 26.26 -12.88 -18.85
CA ARG A 148 26.22 -13.26 -20.28
C ARG A 148 26.52 -14.73 -20.49
N ILE A 149 27.57 -15.24 -19.85
CA ILE A 149 27.93 -16.67 -19.92
C ILE A 149 26.76 -17.54 -19.43
N ALA A 150 26.19 -17.21 -18.27
CA ALA A 150 25.07 -17.98 -17.73
C ALA A 150 23.80 -17.88 -18.59
N TYR A 151 23.52 -16.71 -19.16
CA TYR A 151 22.37 -16.52 -20.05
C TYR A 151 22.52 -17.28 -21.38
N ASN A 152 23.72 -17.29 -21.97
CA ASN A 152 24.01 -18.05 -23.20
C ASN A 152 23.82 -19.56 -23.00
N GLU A 153 24.04 -20.04 -21.78
CA GLU A 153 23.72 -21.40 -21.32
C GLU A 153 22.23 -21.61 -20.96
N ARG A 154 21.36 -20.71 -21.43
CA ARG A 154 19.89 -20.73 -21.26
C ARG A 154 19.38 -20.53 -19.85
N TYR A 155 20.19 -19.99 -18.94
CA TYR A 155 19.70 -19.64 -17.61
C TYR A 155 18.98 -18.28 -17.62
N LEU A 156 17.65 -18.32 -17.76
CA LEU A 156 16.82 -17.12 -17.95
C LEU A 156 16.97 -16.09 -16.83
N LYS A 157 17.13 -16.53 -15.58
CA LYS A 157 17.32 -15.63 -14.43
C LYS A 157 18.57 -14.75 -14.58
N ALA A 158 19.64 -15.29 -15.18
CA ALA A 158 20.82 -14.49 -15.51
C ALA A 158 20.53 -13.47 -16.62
N GLY A 159 19.70 -13.83 -17.61
CA GLY A 159 19.24 -12.91 -18.65
C GLY A 159 18.43 -11.74 -18.09
N VAL A 160 17.52 -12.00 -17.16
CA VAL A 160 16.75 -10.94 -16.47
C VAL A 160 17.67 -9.98 -15.73
N GLU A 161 18.60 -10.51 -14.92
CA GLU A 161 19.56 -9.69 -14.17
C GLU A 161 20.49 -8.91 -15.11
N LEU A 162 20.98 -9.55 -16.18
CA LEU A 162 21.84 -8.93 -17.19
C LEU A 162 21.13 -7.74 -17.86
N ALA A 163 19.91 -7.93 -18.35
CA ALA A 163 19.16 -6.89 -19.03
C ALA A 163 18.90 -5.68 -18.10
N LYS A 164 18.54 -5.93 -16.83
CA LYS A 164 18.38 -4.87 -15.82
C LYS A 164 19.67 -4.07 -15.61
N LEU A 165 20.80 -4.74 -15.46
CA LEU A 165 22.09 -4.08 -15.24
C LEU A 165 22.60 -3.33 -16.47
N LEU A 166 22.38 -3.85 -17.69
CA LEU A 166 22.70 -3.16 -18.94
C LEU A 166 21.88 -1.87 -19.07
N PHE A 167 20.55 -1.94 -18.88
CA PHE A 167 19.72 -0.73 -18.87
C PHE A 167 20.17 0.27 -17.81
N LYS A 168 20.41 -0.20 -16.57
CA LYS A 168 20.87 0.64 -15.47
C LYS A 168 22.20 1.34 -15.79
N LYS A 169 23.16 0.64 -16.39
CA LYS A 169 24.46 1.17 -16.80
C LYS A 169 24.35 2.28 -17.85
N SER A 170 23.43 2.13 -18.79
CA SER A 170 23.44 2.90 -20.04
C SER A 170 22.36 3.97 -20.15
N HIS A 171 21.25 3.90 -19.41
CA HIS A 171 20.11 4.81 -19.60
C HIS A 171 20.39 6.29 -19.28
N LEU A 172 21.51 6.59 -18.61
CA LEU A 172 21.96 7.96 -18.28
C LEU A 172 23.28 8.33 -18.96
N LYS A 173 23.75 7.56 -19.95
CA LYS A 173 25.05 7.76 -20.62
C LYS A 173 24.89 7.70 -22.16
N GLY A 174 25.73 8.43 -22.89
CA GLY A 174 25.72 8.48 -24.36
C GLY A 174 26.94 7.80 -25.01
N GLY A 175 26.93 7.66 -26.33
CA GLY A 175 28.05 7.08 -27.09
C GLY A 175 27.96 5.57 -27.35
N ASP A 176 28.91 5.05 -28.12
CA ASP A 176 28.80 3.73 -28.79
C ASP A 176 28.73 2.54 -27.85
N GLU A 177 29.44 2.56 -26.71
CA GLU A 177 29.36 1.47 -25.72
C GLU A 177 27.95 1.38 -25.13
N ASN A 178 27.33 2.52 -24.84
CA ASN A 178 25.97 2.56 -24.29
C ASN A 178 24.93 2.12 -25.32
N LYS A 179 25.12 2.45 -26.59
CA LYS A 179 24.28 1.91 -27.68
C LYS A 179 24.34 0.40 -27.72
N LYS A 180 25.55 -0.20 -27.65
CA LYS A 180 25.72 -1.66 -27.66
C LYS A 180 25.02 -2.32 -26.47
N ASP A 181 25.20 -1.76 -25.26
CA ASP A 181 24.55 -2.25 -24.06
C ASP A 181 23.01 -2.15 -24.15
N MET A 182 22.48 -1.07 -24.75
CA MET A 182 21.03 -0.90 -24.97
C MET A 182 20.46 -1.88 -26.01
N TYR A 183 21.17 -2.10 -27.12
CA TYR A 183 20.78 -3.12 -28.11
C TYR A 183 20.78 -4.53 -27.51
N GLU A 184 21.79 -4.86 -26.72
CA GLU A 184 21.86 -6.14 -26.02
C GLU A 184 20.72 -6.28 -25.00
N CYS A 185 20.47 -5.25 -24.20
CA CYS A 185 19.36 -5.21 -23.26
C CYS A 185 18.01 -5.47 -23.97
N ASN A 186 17.72 -4.70 -25.01
CA ASN A 186 16.49 -4.83 -25.78
C ASN A 186 16.34 -6.22 -26.42
N LYS A 187 17.43 -6.79 -26.94
CA LYS A 187 17.42 -8.16 -27.47
C LYS A 187 17.03 -9.18 -26.41
N ILE A 188 17.69 -9.15 -25.24
CA ILE A 188 17.38 -10.06 -24.14
C ILE A 188 15.94 -9.89 -23.67
N VAL A 189 15.46 -8.64 -23.54
CA VAL A 189 14.08 -8.36 -23.15
C VAL A 189 13.10 -9.00 -24.14
N LYS A 190 13.28 -8.78 -25.45
CA LYS A 190 12.43 -9.36 -26.49
C LYS A 190 12.47 -10.88 -26.50
N ASP A 191 13.65 -11.48 -26.34
CA ASP A 191 13.83 -12.93 -26.26
C ASP A 191 13.06 -13.54 -25.07
N LEU A 192 12.89 -12.77 -23.98
CA LEU A 192 12.26 -13.22 -22.74
C LEU A 192 10.79 -12.78 -22.59
N LEU A 193 10.22 -12.00 -23.51
CA LEU A 193 8.83 -11.54 -23.40
C LEU A 193 7.82 -12.69 -23.36
N SER A 194 8.05 -13.74 -24.15
CA SER A 194 7.15 -14.91 -24.21
C SER A 194 7.09 -15.69 -22.90
N GLU A 195 8.09 -15.54 -22.04
CA GLU A 195 8.14 -16.21 -20.72
C GLU A 195 7.18 -15.57 -19.70
N LYS A 196 6.62 -14.39 -20.00
CA LYS A 196 5.72 -13.65 -19.09
C LYS A 196 6.34 -13.44 -17.70
N ILE A 197 7.61 -13.04 -17.69
CA ILE A 197 8.31 -12.63 -16.46
C ILE A 197 7.97 -11.16 -16.19
N GLY A 198 7.31 -10.85 -15.07
CA GLY A 198 6.87 -9.49 -14.74
C GLY A 198 7.99 -8.44 -14.82
N ASP A 199 9.18 -8.78 -14.33
CA ASP A 199 10.36 -7.91 -14.40
C ASP A 199 10.79 -7.56 -15.84
N ILE A 200 10.66 -8.51 -16.78
CA ILE A 200 10.97 -8.30 -18.20
C ILE A 200 9.90 -7.45 -18.85
N SER A 201 8.62 -7.68 -18.51
CA SER A 201 7.53 -6.80 -18.96
C SER A 201 7.77 -5.36 -18.51
N TYR A 202 8.12 -5.15 -17.24
CA TYR A 202 8.46 -3.81 -16.77
C TYR A 202 9.67 -3.22 -17.50
N LEU A 203 10.70 -4.02 -17.80
CA LEU A 203 11.89 -3.54 -18.50
C LEU A 203 11.59 -3.17 -19.96
N TYR A 204 10.72 -3.89 -20.66
CA TYR A 204 10.24 -3.48 -21.99
C TYR A 204 9.53 -2.12 -21.93
N TYR A 205 8.64 -1.96 -20.95
CA TYR A 205 7.98 -0.67 -20.70
C TYR A 205 8.98 0.45 -20.43
N GLN A 206 10.00 0.20 -19.60
CA GLN A 206 11.04 1.20 -19.30
C GLN A 206 11.89 1.57 -20.52
N LEU A 207 12.24 0.60 -21.38
CA LEU A 207 12.92 0.88 -22.65
C LEU A 207 12.07 1.77 -23.56
N TYR A 208 10.79 1.45 -23.74
CA TYR A 208 9.88 2.25 -24.55
C TYR A 208 9.73 3.67 -23.98
N LYS A 209 9.49 3.78 -22.68
CA LYS A 209 9.40 5.04 -21.95
C LYS A 209 10.65 5.89 -22.08
N TRP A 210 11.82 5.26 -21.98
CA TRP A 210 13.10 5.94 -22.13
C TRP A 210 13.31 6.45 -23.56
N CYS A 211 12.92 5.70 -24.60
CA CYS A 211 13.04 6.12 -25.98
C CYS A 211 12.15 7.32 -26.36
N ILE A 212 10.97 7.45 -25.74
CA ILE A 212 10.05 8.57 -25.99
C ILE A 212 10.27 9.77 -25.07
N ASP A 213 11.23 9.71 -24.13
CA ASP A 213 11.50 10.81 -23.22
C ASP A 213 12.36 11.88 -23.91
N GLU A 214 11.72 12.93 -24.43
CA GLU A 214 12.38 14.03 -25.13
C GLU A 214 13.39 14.81 -24.26
N ASP A 215 13.27 14.73 -22.93
CA ASP A 215 14.11 15.45 -21.97
C ASP A 215 15.37 14.67 -21.57
N ARG A 216 15.62 13.49 -22.15
CA ARG A 216 16.80 12.70 -21.77
C ARG A 216 18.09 13.35 -22.26
N LEU A 217 19.15 13.16 -21.47
CA LEU A 217 20.45 13.78 -21.71
C LEU A 217 21.10 13.36 -23.04
N TYR A 218 20.76 12.17 -23.56
CA TYR A 218 21.32 11.58 -24.78
C TYR A 218 20.21 10.98 -25.64
N ASN A 219 20.11 11.43 -26.90
CA ASN A 219 19.01 11.10 -27.82
C ASN A 219 19.41 10.15 -28.95
N ASP A 220 20.48 9.37 -28.78
CA ASP A 220 21.11 8.65 -29.89
C ASP A 220 20.40 7.36 -30.34
N LEU A 221 19.29 6.98 -29.69
CA LEU A 221 18.48 5.79 -30.01
C LEU A 221 17.00 6.10 -29.80
N ASP A 222 16.14 5.87 -30.77
CA ASP A 222 14.70 6.04 -30.65
C ASP A 222 13.92 4.71 -30.58
N ILE A 223 12.59 4.78 -30.64
CA ILE A 223 11.72 3.60 -30.63
C ILE A 223 11.90 2.74 -31.89
N TYR A 224 12.25 3.32 -33.04
CA TYR A 224 12.44 2.61 -34.30
C TYR A 224 13.76 1.84 -34.28
N ASP A 225 14.84 2.46 -33.78
CA ASP A 225 16.14 1.83 -33.62
C ASP A 225 16.05 0.53 -32.79
N LEU A 226 15.30 0.57 -31.70
CA LEU A 226 15.09 -0.59 -30.83
C LEU A 226 13.88 -1.46 -31.26
N GLY A 227 13.10 -1.03 -32.25
CA GLY A 227 11.88 -1.71 -32.71
C GLY A 227 10.87 -1.92 -31.57
N LEU A 228 10.64 -0.90 -30.76
CA LEU A 228 9.72 -0.92 -29.62
C LEU A 228 8.33 -0.46 -30.07
N VAL A 229 7.29 -1.13 -29.58
CA VAL A 229 5.90 -0.88 -29.98
C VAL A 229 5.10 -0.41 -28.78
N ARG A 230 4.29 0.63 -28.97
CA ARG A 230 3.50 1.26 -27.89
C ARG A 230 2.52 0.29 -27.26
N GLU A 231 1.79 -0.46 -28.07
CA GLU A 231 0.77 -1.41 -27.65
C GLU A 231 1.39 -2.52 -26.80
N VAL A 232 2.54 -3.05 -27.24
CA VAL A 232 3.31 -4.04 -26.47
C VAL A 232 3.81 -3.45 -25.15
N ALA A 233 4.25 -2.19 -25.14
CA ALA A 233 4.66 -1.52 -23.91
C ALA A 233 3.49 -1.32 -22.93
N LEU A 234 2.28 -1.06 -23.43
CA LEU A 234 1.07 -0.98 -22.61
C LEU A 234 0.70 -2.33 -22.00
N GLU A 235 0.65 -3.39 -22.81
CA GLU A 235 0.40 -4.76 -22.35
C GLU A 235 1.44 -5.17 -21.29
N CYS A 236 2.71 -4.88 -21.54
CA CYS A 236 3.79 -5.15 -20.60
C CYS A 236 3.66 -4.37 -19.30
N TYR A 237 3.21 -3.11 -19.34
CA TYR A 237 2.99 -2.33 -18.13
C TYR A 237 1.81 -2.87 -17.31
N ASN A 238 0.70 -3.23 -17.95
CA ASN A 238 -0.43 -3.90 -17.30
C ASN A 238 0.01 -5.23 -16.66
N HIS A 239 0.76 -6.06 -17.38
CA HIS A 239 1.27 -7.32 -16.85
C HIS A 239 2.25 -7.12 -15.67
N ALA A 240 3.10 -6.09 -15.72
CA ALA A 240 4.00 -5.76 -14.61
C ALA A 240 3.23 -5.32 -13.34
N LEU A 241 2.15 -4.56 -13.51
CA LEU A 241 1.24 -4.18 -12.43
C LEU A 241 0.53 -5.40 -11.84
N GLU A 242 -0.03 -6.28 -12.67
CA GLU A 242 -0.69 -7.52 -12.20
C GLU A 242 0.30 -8.50 -11.54
N SER A 243 1.55 -8.50 -12.00
CA SER A 243 2.65 -9.25 -11.39
C SER A 243 3.17 -8.62 -10.09
N ILE A 244 2.69 -7.43 -9.71
CA ILE A 244 3.13 -6.66 -8.55
C ILE A 244 4.65 -6.42 -8.59
N VAL A 245 5.19 -5.99 -9.73
CA VAL A 245 6.59 -5.55 -9.83
C VAL A 245 6.73 -4.25 -9.03
N TRP A 246 7.68 -4.20 -8.08
CA TRP A 246 7.82 -3.07 -7.16
C TRP A 246 7.88 -1.72 -7.88
N GLU A 247 8.71 -1.61 -8.90
CA GLU A 247 8.92 -0.37 -9.64
C GLU A 247 7.67 0.06 -10.41
N ALA A 248 6.91 -0.88 -10.98
CA ALA A 248 5.62 -0.59 -11.63
C ALA A 248 4.58 -0.08 -10.61
N ILE A 249 4.51 -0.74 -9.45
CA ILE A 249 3.63 -0.38 -8.34
C ILE A 249 3.97 1.00 -7.79
N ASP A 250 5.26 1.28 -7.55
CA ASP A 250 5.72 2.57 -7.04
C ASP A 250 5.45 3.69 -8.06
N GLU A 251 5.72 3.45 -9.34
CA GLU A 251 5.47 4.41 -10.40
C GLU A 251 3.98 4.74 -10.54
N GLU A 252 3.09 3.74 -10.53
CA GLU A 252 1.64 3.94 -10.62
C GLU A 252 1.07 4.54 -9.33
N GLY A 253 1.54 4.09 -8.16
CA GLY A 253 1.13 4.61 -6.86
C GLY A 253 1.55 6.06 -6.61
N GLN A 254 2.59 6.54 -7.31
CA GLN A 254 3.01 7.94 -7.29
C GLN A 254 2.33 8.81 -8.34
N ARG A 255 1.53 8.23 -9.26
CA ARG A 255 0.82 8.98 -10.30
C ARG A 255 -0.02 10.11 -9.69
N ARG A 256 0.03 11.29 -10.32
CA ARG A 256 -0.83 12.43 -9.95
C ARG A 256 -2.31 12.02 -10.07
N GLY A 257 -3.07 12.23 -8.99
CA GLY A 257 -4.47 11.81 -8.89
C GLY A 257 -4.68 10.44 -8.23
N ILE A 258 -3.62 9.63 -8.12
CA ILE A 258 -3.63 8.33 -7.41
C ILE A 258 -2.87 8.42 -6.10
N LYS A 259 -1.72 9.11 -6.09
CA LYS A 259 -0.95 9.38 -4.86
C LYS A 259 -1.83 10.01 -3.79
N GLY A 260 -1.77 9.45 -2.58
CA GLY A 260 -2.55 9.91 -1.42
C GLY A 260 -3.99 9.41 -1.39
N THR A 261 -4.34 8.40 -2.20
CA THR A 261 -5.68 7.78 -2.25
C THR A 261 -5.63 6.30 -1.85
N ILE A 262 -6.79 5.70 -1.61
CA ILE A 262 -6.89 4.26 -1.34
C ILE A 262 -6.41 3.40 -2.51
N PHE A 263 -6.41 3.90 -3.76
CA PHE A 263 -5.85 3.18 -4.91
C PHE A 263 -4.34 3.00 -4.75
N ALA A 264 -3.62 4.08 -4.44
CA ALA A 264 -2.19 3.99 -4.12
C ALA A 264 -1.96 3.08 -2.92
N ALA A 265 -2.81 3.18 -1.89
CA ALA A 265 -2.70 2.35 -0.69
C ALA A 265 -2.78 0.86 -1.00
N GLU A 266 -3.73 0.46 -1.85
CA GLU A 266 -3.92 -0.93 -2.28
C GLU A 266 -2.80 -1.46 -3.18
N LEU A 267 -2.28 -0.63 -4.10
CA LEU A 267 -1.08 -0.97 -4.88
C LEU A 267 0.11 -1.27 -3.95
N TYR A 268 0.40 -0.38 -3.00
CA TYR A 268 1.48 -0.58 -2.04
C TYR A 268 1.21 -1.74 -1.07
N LEU A 269 -0.06 -1.99 -0.71
CA LEU A 269 -0.41 -3.11 0.18
C LEU A 269 -0.11 -4.46 -0.49
N ALA A 270 -0.44 -4.61 -1.79
CA ALA A 270 -0.09 -5.82 -2.53
C ALA A 270 1.42 -6.03 -2.58
N ALA A 271 2.20 -4.99 -2.89
CA ALA A 271 3.65 -5.05 -2.83
C ALA A 271 4.17 -5.34 -1.42
N ALA A 272 3.55 -4.76 -0.38
CA ALA A 272 3.93 -4.99 1.00
C ALA A 272 3.74 -6.46 1.42
N ILE A 273 2.65 -7.08 1.00
CA ILE A 273 2.37 -8.50 1.26
C ILE A 273 3.36 -9.39 0.49
N LYS A 274 3.52 -9.14 -0.82
CA LYS A 274 4.41 -9.91 -1.70
C LYS A 274 5.87 -9.88 -1.24
N TYR A 275 6.41 -8.70 -0.95
CA TYR A 275 7.81 -8.50 -0.57
C TYR A 275 8.04 -8.52 0.96
N GLN A 276 6.97 -8.70 1.75
CA GLN A 276 6.94 -8.54 3.21
C GLN A 276 7.61 -7.23 3.67
N SER A 277 7.50 -6.15 2.88
CA SER A 277 8.36 -4.96 2.99
C SER A 277 7.86 -3.97 4.04
N PRO A 278 8.66 -3.64 5.08
CA PRO A 278 8.28 -2.63 6.07
C PRO A 278 8.04 -1.25 5.44
N LEU A 279 8.82 -0.89 4.42
CA LEU A 279 8.64 0.37 3.70
C LEU A 279 7.29 0.39 2.97
N ALA A 280 6.97 -0.67 2.24
CA ALA A 280 5.73 -0.75 1.48
C ALA A 280 4.49 -0.74 2.39
N PHE A 281 4.51 -1.43 3.54
CA PHE A 281 3.41 -1.34 4.52
C PHE A 281 3.23 0.09 5.04
N TYR A 282 4.32 0.81 5.29
CA TYR A 282 4.24 2.20 5.73
C TYR A 282 3.73 3.14 4.62
N MET A 283 4.10 2.88 3.37
CA MET A 283 3.57 3.63 2.22
C MET A 283 2.08 3.34 2.01
N ALA A 284 1.66 2.08 2.10
CA ALA A 284 0.25 1.68 2.08
C ALA A 284 -0.53 2.40 3.18
N GLY A 285 -0.06 2.31 4.43
CA GLY A 285 -0.61 3.04 5.57
C GLY A 285 -0.72 4.53 5.28
N SER A 286 0.37 5.19 4.89
CA SER A 286 0.36 6.63 4.60
C SER A 286 -0.66 7.04 3.54
N ASN A 287 -0.94 6.20 2.54
CA ASN A 287 -1.95 6.48 1.51
C ASN A 287 -3.38 6.13 1.96
N TYR A 288 -3.58 5.20 2.90
CA TYR A 288 -4.87 5.03 3.57
C TYR A 288 -5.20 6.19 4.51
N GLY A 289 -4.18 6.83 5.08
CA GLY A 289 -4.33 7.95 6.00
C GLY A 289 -4.60 9.28 5.31
N ALA A 290 -5.19 10.22 6.05
CA ALA A 290 -5.44 11.57 5.58
C ALA A 290 -4.18 12.39 5.27
N GLN A 291 -4.16 12.93 4.05
CA GLN A 291 -3.13 13.83 3.53
C GLN A 291 -3.52 15.32 3.68
N GLY A 292 -4.64 15.62 4.35
CA GLY A 292 -5.16 16.97 4.56
C GLY A 292 -6.65 16.99 4.93
N VAL A 293 -7.17 18.18 5.28
CA VAL A 293 -8.56 18.37 5.72
C VAL A 293 -9.58 18.18 4.58
N TRP A 294 -9.14 18.45 3.35
CA TRP A 294 -9.95 18.37 2.14
C TRP A 294 -9.68 17.13 1.29
N THR A 295 -8.78 16.24 1.73
CA THR A 295 -8.62 14.99 1.00
C THR A 295 -9.91 14.18 1.16
N THR A 296 -10.38 13.66 0.05
CA THR A 296 -11.48 12.72 0.05
C THR A 296 -10.89 11.36 0.37
N ALA A 297 -11.40 10.79 1.46
CA ALA A 297 -11.70 9.38 1.56
C ALA A 297 -10.54 8.45 2.00
N TYR A 298 -10.68 7.84 3.18
CA TYR A 298 -9.63 7.13 3.95
C TYR A 298 -10.09 5.80 4.48
N ALA A 299 -9.16 4.87 4.71
CA ALA A 299 -9.50 3.65 5.43
C ALA A 299 -8.74 3.59 6.76
N LEU A 300 -9.40 3.94 7.87
CA LEU A 300 -8.73 4.11 9.17
C LEU A 300 -8.27 2.77 9.76
N ILE A 301 -9.08 1.72 9.67
CA ILE A 301 -8.68 0.37 10.06
C ILE A 301 -7.44 -0.11 9.27
N PRO A 302 -7.43 -0.11 7.93
CA PRO A 302 -6.23 -0.44 7.15
C PRO A 302 -5.04 0.47 7.44
N TYR A 303 -5.24 1.77 7.64
CA TYR A 303 -4.19 2.71 8.03
C TYR A 303 -3.43 2.21 9.26
N HIS A 304 -4.13 2.02 10.39
CA HIS A 304 -3.50 1.65 11.65
C HIS A 304 -2.87 0.25 11.58
N ALA A 305 -3.53 -0.69 10.91
CA ALA A 305 -3.00 -2.04 10.74
C ALA A 305 -1.71 -2.07 9.90
N CYS A 306 -1.66 -1.33 8.79
CA CYS A 306 -0.48 -1.21 7.94
C CYS A 306 0.69 -0.56 8.68
N ILE A 307 0.45 0.55 9.39
CA ILE A 307 1.50 1.21 10.18
C ILE A 307 2.04 0.26 11.24
N ARG A 308 1.19 -0.43 12.01
CA ARG A 308 1.63 -1.40 13.03
C ARG A 308 2.35 -2.60 12.43
N CYS A 309 1.91 -3.13 11.29
CA CYS A 309 2.63 -4.19 10.59
C CYS A 309 4.02 -3.72 10.12
N SER A 310 4.16 -2.47 9.68
CA SER A 310 5.47 -1.89 9.34
C SER A 310 6.42 -1.81 10.54
N ILE A 311 5.90 -1.48 11.73
CA ILE A 311 6.65 -1.46 12.98
C ILE A 311 7.10 -2.86 13.36
N ALA A 312 6.19 -3.84 13.28
CA ALA A 312 6.51 -5.24 13.58
C ALA A 312 7.60 -5.78 12.66
N LEU A 313 7.66 -5.29 11.41
CA LEU A 313 8.72 -5.58 10.44
C LEU A 313 9.99 -4.73 10.61
N GLY A 314 10.09 -3.93 11.68
CA GLY A 314 11.31 -3.21 12.07
C GLY A 314 11.36 -1.73 11.69
N LYS A 315 10.27 -1.12 11.20
CA LYS A 315 10.28 0.30 10.81
C LYS A 315 10.01 1.24 11.98
N THR A 316 11.06 1.88 12.50
CA THR A 316 10.95 2.84 13.62
C THR A 316 10.08 4.05 13.31
N SER A 317 10.11 4.60 12.08
CA SER A 317 9.26 5.75 11.69
C SER A 317 7.76 5.46 11.81
N GLY A 318 7.33 4.19 11.81
CA GLY A 318 5.95 3.84 12.10
C GLY A 318 5.53 4.17 13.54
N ILE A 319 6.45 4.03 14.51
CA ILE A 319 6.19 4.31 15.94
C ILE A 319 6.01 5.80 16.14
N GLU A 320 6.91 6.60 15.55
CA GLU A 320 6.87 8.05 15.57
C GLU A 320 5.55 8.57 14.98
N LYS A 321 5.12 7.95 13.87
CA LYS A 321 3.83 8.26 13.25
C LYS A 321 2.66 7.97 14.19
N LEU A 322 2.60 6.78 14.82
CA LEU A 322 1.55 6.45 15.79
C LEU A 322 1.59 7.39 17.01
N ALA A 323 2.77 7.72 17.53
CA ALA A 323 2.92 8.62 18.66
C ALA A 323 2.36 10.02 18.37
N LYS A 324 2.59 10.52 17.14
CA LYS A 324 1.96 11.76 16.66
C LYS A 324 0.43 11.63 16.64
N ASP A 325 -0.09 10.53 16.11
CA ASP A 325 -1.54 10.31 16.02
C ASP A 325 -2.21 10.30 17.41
N TYR A 326 -1.57 9.69 18.40
CA TYR A 326 -2.01 9.68 19.79
C TYR A 326 -2.05 11.05 20.48
N THR A 327 -1.24 12.01 20.03
CA THR A 327 -1.11 13.31 20.70
C THR A 327 -2.41 14.11 20.66
N GLN A 328 -3.13 14.03 19.53
CA GLN A 328 -4.39 14.74 19.29
C GLN A 328 -5.55 13.77 18.99
N GLY A 329 -5.33 12.45 19.06
CA GLY A 329 -6.33 11.46 18.63
C GLY A 329 -6.68 11.61 17.16
N LEU A 330 -5.66 11.88 16.32
CA LEU A 330 -5.83 11.93 14.86
C LEU A 330 -6.24 10.55 14.34
N PHE A 331 -6.83 10.52 13.14
CA PHE A 331 -7.26 9.26 12.50
C PHE A 331 -8.20 8.45 13.40
N MET A 332 -9.05 9.16 14.16
CA MET A 332 -10.02 8.64 15.12
C MET A 332 -9.46 7.64 16.11
N GLN A 333 -8.19 7.79 16.47
CA GLN A 333 -7.59 7.14 17.61
C GLN A 333 -8.00 7.85 18.91
N HIS A 334 -8.02 7.12 20.02
CA HIS A 334 -8.26 7.73 21.33
C HIS A 334 -7.04 8.56 21.73
N ALA A 335 -7.24 9.84 22.04
CA ALA A 335 -6.13 10.73 22.36
C ALA A 335 -5.49 10.32 23.70
N SER A 336 -4.17 10.19 23.72
CA SER A 336 -3.45 9.78 24.93
C SER A 336 -2.00 10.30 24.92
N ARG A 337 -1.77 11.44 25.59
CA ARG A 337 -0.43 12.02 25.74
C ARG A 337 0.55 11.08 26.46
N PRO A 338 0.20 10.40 27.57
CA PRO A 338 1.12 9.47 28.23
C PRO A 338 1.56 8.34 27.29
N ARG A 339 0.64 7.84 26.48
CA ARG A 339 0.93 6.80 25.50
C ARG A 339 1.81 7.29 24.36
N ALA A 340 1.56 8.50 23.85
CA ALA A 340 2.41 9.14 22.86
C ALA A 340 3.86 9.28 23.38
N VAL A 341 4.05 9.79 24.60
CA VAL A 341 5.38 9.91 25.24
C VAL A 341 6.07 8.55 25.35
N ALA A 342 5.36 7.54 25.85
CA ALA A 342 5.92 6.18 25.97
C ALA A 342 6.35 5.59 24.61
N MET A 343 5.62 5.90 23.53
CA MET A 343 6.00 5.50 22.17
C MET A 343 7.23 6.27 21.66
N TRP A 344 7.33 7.57 21.91
CA TRP A 344 8.52 8.36 21.57
C TRP A 344 9.77 7.84 22.28
N ASP A 345 9.68 7.62 23.59
CA ASP A 345 10.78 7.05 24.38
C ASP A 345 11.15 5.65 23.88
N TYR A 346 10.17 4.86 23.46
CA TYR A 346 10.41 3.54 22.90
C TYR A 346 11.11 3.60 21.54
N ALA A 347 10.76 4.56 20.68
CA ALA A 347 11.39 4.75 19.37
C ALA A 347 12.87 5.14 19.47
N GLN A 348 13.25 5.88 20.52
CA GLN A 348 14.63 6.31 20.77
C GLN A 348 15.54 5.20 21.34
N LYS A 349 14.98 4.08 21.80
CA LYS A 349 15.77 2.97 22.35
C LYS A 349 16.52 2.21 21.25
N SER A 350 17.73 1.76 21.56
CA SER A 350 18.48 0.83 20.70
C SER A 350 17.71 -0.48 20.46
N ALA A 351 18.03 -1.19 19.37
CA ALA A 351 17.42 -2.47 19.04
C ALA A 351 17.49 -3.49 20.19
N SER A 352 18.60 -3.53 20.92
CA SER A 352 18.79 -4.39 22.11
C SER A 352 17.84 -4.00 23.25
N LYS A 353 17.75 -2.71 23.59
CA LYS A 353 16.85 -2.20 24.64
C LYS A 353 15.36 -2.37 24.27
N ARG A 354 15.05 -2.43 22.97
CA ARG A 354 13.71 -2.71 22.46
C ARG A 354 13.35 -4.20 22.45
N GLY A 355 14.35 -5.08 22.60
CA GLY A 355 14.18 -6.53 22.51
C GLY A 355 13.82 -7.01 21.10
N LEU A 356 14.41 -6.39 20.07
CA LEU A 356 14.14 -6.78 18.68
C LEU A 356 14.73 -8.16 18.36
N ILE A 357 14.01 -8.95 17.56
CA ILE A 357 14.44 -10.27 17.10
C ILE A 357 14.86 -10.12 15.63
N ASN A 358 16.17 -10.22 15.33
CA ASN A 358 16.70 -9.97 13.99
C ASN A 358 16.25 -8.61 13.38
N GLY A 359 16.13 -7.58 14.24
CA GLY A 359 15.62 -6.26 13.84
C GLY A 359 14.10 -6.14 13.72
N LEU A 360 13.34 -7.21 13.99
CA LEU A 360 11.87 -7.24 13.97
C LEU A 360 11.30 -6.96 15.37
N ASP A 361 10.10 -6.37 15.43
CA ASP A 361 9.34 -6.10 16.67
C ASP A 361 7.97 -6.80 16.68
N PRO A 362 7.92 -8.14 16.55
CA PRO A 362 6.66 -8.89 16.36
C PRO A 362 5.65 -8.71 17.51
N TYR A 363 6.14 -8.35 18.70
CA TYR A 363 5.34 -8.21 19.93
C TYR A 363 5.08 -6.74 20.28
N PHE A 364 5.16 -5.83 19.31
CA PHE A 364 4.88 -4.42 19.52
C PHE A 364 3.49 -4.18 20.14
N ASP A 365 2.47 -4.92 19.67
CA ASP A 365 1.10 -4.83 20.17
C ASP A 365 0.94 -5.37 21.61
N ASP A 366 1.85 -6.21 22.13
CA ASP A 366 1.82 -6.61 23.55
C ASP A 366 2.24 -5.42 24.45
N LYS A 367 3.19 -4.60 23.97
CA LYS A 367 3.71 -3.42 24.67
C LYS A 367 2.78 -2.23 24.53
N PHE A 368 2.20 -2.07 23.35
CA PHE A 368 1.31 -0.97 22.99
C PHE A 368 0.02 -1.50 22.33
N PRO A 369 -0.90 -2.12 23.10
CA PRO A 369 -2.13 -2.71 22.57
C PRO A 369 -2.98 -1.69 21.81
N PRO A 370 -3.39 -1.93 20.55
CA PRO A 370 -4.15 -0.94 19.78
C PRO A 370 -5.41 -0.47 20.51
N ASP A 371 -5.84 0.77 20.25
CA ASP A 371 -7.13 1.27 20.75
C ASP A 371 -8.25 0.99 19.75
N LEU A 372 -9.49 1.03 20.23
CA LEU A 372 -10.67 0.98 19.38
C LEU A 372 -10.80 2.28 18.59
N MET A 373 -11.17 2.20 17.31
CA MET A 373 -11.24 3.35 16.41
C MET A 373 -12.68 3.62 15.98
N ILE A 374 -13.07 4.89 15.94
CA ILE A 374 -14.36 5.28 15.38
C ILE A 374 -14.18 5.43 13.87
N ASP A 375 -14.52 4.38 13.12
CA ASP A 375 -14.31 4.29 11.67
C ASP A 375 -15.65 4.26 10.93
N LEU A 376 -15.95 5.35 10.22
CA LEU A 376 -17.21 5.60 9.52
C LEU A 376 -17.21 5.11 8.07
N SER A 377 -16.27 4.24 7.69
CA SER A 377 -15.96 3.84 6.32
C SER A 377 -15.10 4.82 5.54
N ALA A 378 -14.66 4.38 4.37
CA ALA A 378 -13.94 5.18 3.39
C ALA A 378 -14.81 6.19 2.66
N GLN A 379 -16.14 6.10 2.76
CA GLN A 379 -17.06 7.08 2.17
C GLN A 379 -16.93 8.47 2.83
N VAL A 380 -16.36 8.55 4.04
CA VAL A 380 -16.30 9.78 4.83
C VAL A 380 -15.05 10.62 4.53
N GLN A 381 -15.26 11.93 4.32
CA GLN A 381 -14.19 12.91 4.12
C GLN A 381 -13.46 13.33 5.41
N GLY A 382 -12.26 13.89 5.26
CA GLY A 382 -11.36 14.17 6.39
C GLY A 382 -11.86 15.22 7.32
N CYS A 383 -12.55 16.21 6.77
CA CYS A 383 -13.21 17.25 7.53
C CYS A 383 -14.30 16.72 8.49
N ILE A 384 -14.96 15.59 8.21
CA ILE A 384 -15.92 14.99 9.15
C ILE A 384 -15.20 14.52 10.41
N TYR A 385 -14.03 13.91 10.25
CA TYR A 385 -13.20 13.48 11.37
C TYR A 385 -12.50 14.67 12.05
N GLY A 386 -11.75 15.48 11.30
CA GLY A 386 -10.84 16.49 11.85
C GLY A 386 -11.44 17.89 12.04
N GLY A 387 -12.40 18.30 11.21
CA GLY A 387 -12.91 19.67 11.14
C GLY A 387 -12.01 20.62 10.34
N SER A 388 -12.47 21.85 10.17
CA SER A 388 -11.75 22.98 9.57
C SER A 388 -12.18 24.30 10.22
N ILE A 389 -11.52 25.42 9.92
CA ILE A 389 -11.92 26.76 10.39
C ILE A 389 -13.38 27.10 10.05
N LYS A 390 -13.92 26.55 8.95
CA LYS A 390 -15.28 26.84 8.48
C LYS A 390 -16.30 25.75 8.79
N MET A 391 -15.87 24.60 9.32
CA MET A 391 -16.74 23.41 9.44
C MET A 391 -16.34 22.57 10.65
N MET A 392 -17.31 22.23 11.48
CA MET A 392 -17.11 21.35 12.63
C MET A 392 -16.81 19.91 12.17
N GLY A 393 -15.86 19.25 12.84
CA GLY A 393 -15.61 17.82 12.74
C GLY A 393 -15.49 17.19 14.13
N LEU A 394 -15.44 15.86 14.20
CA LEU A 394 -15.50 15.12 15.47
C LEU A 394 -14.35 15.45 16.43
N VAL A 395 -13.11 15.53 15.93
CA VAL A 395 -11.93 15.88 16.72
C VAL A 395 -12.05 17.30 17.26
N LEU A 396 -12.42 18.27 16.41
CA LEU A 396 -12.60 19.67 16.81
C LEU A 396 -13.74 19.84 17.82
N ALA A 397 -14.87 19.16 17.60
CA ALA A 397 -16.01 19.20 18.52
C ALA A 397 -15.63 18.66 19.92
N ARG A 398 -14.82 17.59 19.96
CA ARG A 398 -14.27 17.06 21.22
C ARG A 398 -13.30 18.05 21.87
N GLU A 399 -12.38 18.63 21.11
CA GLU A 399 -11.40 19.60 21.62
C GLU A 399 -12.05 20.87 22.19
N GLN A 400 -13.21 21.27 21.65
CA GLN A 400 -14.01 22.39 22.15
C GLN A 400 -14.98 22.00 23.29
N GLY A 401 -14.98 20.74 23.72
CA GLY A 401 -15.86 20.26 24.80
C GLY A 401 -17.33 20.11 24.43
N LEU A 402 -17.67 20.11 23.14
CA LEU A 402 -19.06 19.98 22.66
C LEU A 402 -19.57 18.53 22.72
N ILE A 403 -18.66 17.57 22.63
CA ILE A 403 -18.94 16.13 22.74
C ILE A 403 -17.85 15.44 23.55
N LYS A 404 -18.22 14.35 24.23
CA LYS A 404 -17.30 13.48 24.99
C LYS A 404 -16.90 12.27 24.16
N ASP A 405 -15.64 11.81 24.26
CA ASP A 405 -15.20 10.63 23.53
C ASP A 405 -15.86 9.37 24.11
N PRO A 406 -16.56 8.55 23.31
CA PRO A 406 -17.31 7.40 23.82
C PRO A 406 -16.41 6.27 24.34
N ARG A 407 -15.09 6.40 24.18
CA ARG A 407 -14.07 5.47 24.68
C ARG A 407 -13.48 5.88 26.04
N ASP A 408 -13.80 7.09 26.52
CA ASP A 408 -13.38 7.52 27.85
C ASP A 408 -14.04 6.65 28.94
N LYS A 409 -13.30 6.33 30.00
CA LYS A 409 -13.76 5.41 31.07
C LYS A 409 -15.01 5.92 31.80
N ASP A 410 -15.20 7.23 31.84
CA ASP A 410 -16.30 7.91 32.51
C ASP A 410 -17.40 8.35 31.52
N SER A 411 -17.39 7.85 30.29
CA SER A 411 -18.49 8.04 29.35
C SER A 411 -19.72 7.25 29.77
N THR A 412 -20.87 7.93 29.82
CA THR A 412 -22.18 7.36 30.16
C THR A 412 -22.95 7.01 28.88
N MET A 413 -24.03 6.23 28.99
CA MET A 413 -24.91 5.95 27.84
C MET A 413 -25.44 7.24 27.21
N GLU A 414 -25.77 8.24 28.03
CA GLU A 414 -26.23 9.56 27.57
C GLU A 414 -25.15 10.30 26.79
N SER A 415 -23.90 10.31 27.27
CA SER A 415 -22.81 10.99 26.55
C SER A 415 -22.44 10.25 25.25
N ILE A 416 -22.51 8.92 25.22
CA ILE A 416 -22.31 8.12 24.01
C ILE A 416 -23.43 8.40 22.99
N LYS A 417 -24.69 8.45 23.43
CA LYS A 417 -25.82 8.83 22.59
C LYS A 417 -25.66 10.25 22.02
N HIS A 418 -25.25 11.21 22.85
CA HIS A 418 -24.98 12.59 22.42
C HIS A 418 -23.87 12.66 21.37
N TYR A 419 -22.77 11.91 21.58
CA TYR A 419 -21.70 11.79 20.60
C TYR A 419 -22.22 11.23 19.27
N TYR A 420 -22.97 10.13 19.30
CA TYR A 420 -23.49 9.47 18.11
C TYR A 420 -24.46 10.37 17.31
N LEU A 421 -25.35 11.09 17.99
CA LEU A 421 -26.26 12.03 17.34
C LEU A 421 -25.51 13.21 16.72
N THR A 422 -24.55 13.79 17.44
CA THR A 422 -23.71 14.89 16.93
C THR A 422 -22.87 14.44 15.72
N MET A 423 -22.34 13.23 15.77
CA MET A 423 -21.61 12.61 14.66
C MET A 423 -22.49 12.54 13.40
N TRP A 424 -23.72 12.04 13.52
CA TRP A 424 -24.65 11.98 12.39
C TRP A 424 -25.05 13.36 11.88
N GLN A 425 -25.22 14.36 12.76
CA GLN A 425 -25.47 15.74 12.34
C GLN A 425 -24.30 16.29 11.49
N ILE A 426 -23.05 16.06 11.90
CA ILE A 426 -21.86 16.45 11.13
C ILE A 426 -21.83 15.75 9.77
N VAL A 427 -22.01 14.42 9.75
CA VAL A 427 -22.01 13.61 8.51
C VAL A 427 -23.12 14.08 7.56
N VAL A 428 -24.37 14.18 8.02
CA VAL A 428 -25.52 14.60 7.21
C VAL A 428 -25.34 16.01 6.67
N THR A 429 -24.91 16.96 7.50
CA THR A 429 -24.67 18.35 7.07
C THR A 429 -23.61 18.39 5.98
N ARG A 430 -22.55 17.58 6.13
CA ARG A 430 -21.47 17.56 5.16
C ARG A 430 -21.90 16.97 3.81
N THR A 431 -22.62 15.85 3.82
CA THR A 431 -23.09 15.19 2.58
C THR A 431 -23.96 16.09 1.70
N ARG A 432 -24.68 17.05 2.28
CA ARG A 432 -25.47 18.06 1.54
C ARG A 432 -24.65 19.02 0.70
N THR A 433 -23.35 19.14 0.99
CA THR A 433 -22.45 20.05 0.26
C THR A 433 -21.81 19.39 -0.97
N TYR A 434 -22.09 18.11 -1.23
CA TYR A 434 -21.53 17.39 -2.36
C TYR A 434 -22.44 17.41 -3.58
N THR A 435 -21.80 17.35 -4.76
CA THR A 435 -22.47 17.04 -6.01
C THR A 435 -22.10 15.61 -6.40
N TYR A 436 -23.09 14.74 -6.41
CA TYR A 436 -22.98 13.33 -6.73
C TYR A 436 -23.05 13.11 -8.25
N ARG A 437 -22.22 12.22 -8.80
CA ARG A 437 -22.13 11.94 -10.24
C ARG A 437 -22.14 10.44 -10.54
N GLY A 438 -23.02 9.70 -9.87
CA GLY A 438 -22.98 8.23 -9.85
C GLY A 438 -22.05 7.64 -8.79
N ILE A 439 -22.10 6.32 -8.66
CA ILE A 439 -21.08 5.54 -7.95
C ILE A 439 -19.79 5.67 -8.74
N ASN A 440 -18.73 6.03 -8.03
CA ASN A 440 -17.42 6.24 -8.63
C ASN A 440 -16.47 5.10 -8.24
N PRO A 441 -15.32 4.93 -8.92
CA PRO A 441 -14.36 3.87 -8.64
C PRO A 441 -13.92 3.76 -7.17
N TYR A 442 -13.88 4.90 -6.47
CA TYR A 442 -13.51 4.95 -5.06
C TYR A 442 -14.52 4.18 -4.21
N ASP A 443 -15.81 4.37 -4.48
CA ASP A 443 -16.90 3.79 -3.70
C ASP A 443 -16.84 2.26 -3.78
N ILE A 444 -16.60 1.72 -4.99
CA ILE A 444 -16.40 0.29 -5.23
C ILE A 444 -15.26 -0.26 -4.39
N LEU A 445 -14.12 0.42 -4.36
CA LEU A 445 -12.96 -0.05 -3.62
C LEU A 445 -13.15 0.09 -2.11
N SER A 446 -13.80 1.16 -1.66
CA SER A 446 -14.23 1.36 -0.27
C SER A 446 -15.09 0.19 0.20
N ASP A 447 -16.14 -0.15 -0.55
CA ASP A 447 -17.07 -1.21 -0.18
C ASP A 447 -16.38 -2.59 -0.13
N ARG A 448 -15.45 -2.86 -1.05
CA ARG A 448 -14.62 -4.08 -1.04
C ARG A 448 -13.72 -4.18 0.18
N ILE A 449 -13.15 -3.06 0.63
CA ILE A 449 -12.33 -3.00 1.84
C ILE A 449 -13.22 -3.26 3.06
N TYR A 450 -14.29 -2.50 3.23
CA TYR A 450 -15.08 -2.51 4.46
C TYR A 450 -16.00 -3.73 4.61
N SER A 451 -16.47 -4.34 3.51
CA SER A 451 -17.22 -5.60 3.55
C SER A 451 -16.44 -6.76 4.20
N LYS A 452 -15.11 -6.66 4.28
CA LYS A 452 -14.22 -7.66 4.89
C LYS A 452 -13.76 -7.29 6.31
N LEU A 453 -14.20 -6.15 6.84
CA LEU A 453 -13.72 -5.58 8.11
C LEU A 453 -14.77 -5.58 9.22
N VAL A 454 -15.72 -6.51 9.18
CA VAL A 454 -16.73 -6.73 10.23
C VAL A 454 -16.09 -6.79 11.64
N TYR A 455 -14.96 -7.47 11.78
CA TYR A 455 -14.21 -7.53 13.04
C TYR A 455 -13.04 -6.52 13.10
N GLY A 456 -12.81 -5.72 12.07
CA GLY A 456 -11.56 -5.01 11.82
C GLY A 456 -10.38 -5.96 11.55
N LEU A 457 -9.17 -5.52 11.90
CA LEU A 457 -7.93 -6.29 11.78
C LEU A 457 -7.29 -6.50 13.16
N PRO A 458 -6.44 -7.53 13.36
CA PRO A 458 -5.78 -7.81 14.64
C PRO A 458 -5.19 -6.58 15.32
N SER A 459 -4.44 -5.76 14.57
CA SER A 459 -3.79 -4.55 15.09
C SER A 459 -4.65 -3.29 15.04
N ALA A 460 -5.91 -3.35 14.59
CA ALA A 460 -6.75 -2.19 14.37
C ALA A 460 -8.23 -2.58 14.37
N ARG A 461 -8.94 -2.30 15.46
CA ARG A 461 -10.34 -2.76 15.66
C ARG A 461 -11.30 -1.57 15.73
N PRO A 462 -12.53 -1.70 15.20
CA PRO A 462 -13.53 -0.66 15.32
C PRO A 462 -14.04 -0.53 16.76
N TYR A 463 -14.42 0.69 17.15
CA TYR A 463 -15.30 0.93 18.28
C TYR A 463 -16.72 0.53 17.89
N ILE A 464 -17.39 -0.20 18.77
CA ILE A 464 -18.73 -0.71 18.54
C ILE A 464 -19.66 0.05 19.47
N PHE A 465 -20.55 0.85 18.89
CA PHE A 465 -21.57 1.55 19.67
C PHE A 465 -22.52 0.55 20.32
N PRO A 466 -23.05 0.85 21.52
CA PRO A 466 -24.10 0.03 22.13
C PRO A 466 -25.30 -0.13 21.20
N THR A 467 -25.96 -1.29 21.23
CA THR A 467 -27.13 -1.59 20.40
C THR A 467 -28.23 -0.53 20.55
N GLU A 468 -28.51 -0.10 21.78
CA GLU A 468 -29.49 0.96 22.11
C GLU A 468 -29.19 2.29 21.40
N VAL A 469 -27.91 2.58 21.13
CA VAL A 469 -27.48 3.78 20.40
C VAL A 469 -27.58 3.57 18.89
N LEU A 470 -27.19 2.39 18.39
CA LEU A 470 -27.28 2.03 16.97
C LEU A 470 -28.72 1.93 16.46
N ASP A 471 -29.67 1.61 17.34
CA ASP A 471 -31.09 1.48 17.03
C ASP A 471 -31.84 2.83 17.02
N LEU A 472 -31.19 3.90 17.43
CA LEU A 472 -31.74 5.25 17.31
C LEU A 472 -32.04 5.56 15.84
N LYS A 473 -33.27 6.01 15.57
CA LYS A 473 -33.66 6.51 14.26
C LYS A 473 -32.90 7.81 13.98
N ILE A 474 -32.08 7.81 12.94
CA ILE A 474 -31.38 8.99 12.47
C ILE A 474 -32.19 9.63 11.35
N ASP A 475 -32.51 10.91 11.55
CA ASP A 475 -33.14 11.73 10.53
C ASP A 475 -32.07 12.31 9.60
N PHE A 476 -31.91 11.71 8.41
CA PHE A 476 -30.98 12.19 7.40
C PHE A 476 -31.38 13.54 6.78
N ASN A 477 -32.52 14.13 7.17
CA ASN A 477 -32.99 15.45 6.76
C ASN A 477 -32.70 16.55 7.79
N LYS A 478 -32.11 16.26 8.94
CA LYS A 478 -31.68 17.27 9.91
C LYS A 478 -30.16 17.38 9.91
N GLY A 479 -29.65 18.31 9.09
CA GLY A 479 -28.35 18.94 9.33
C GLY A 479 -28.50 20.04 10.37
N PHE A 480 -27.40 20.50 10.95
CA PHE A 480 -27.38 21.56 11.98
C PHE A 480 -28.21 22.80 11.61
#